data_AF-A0ABC8SZE1-F1
#
_entry.id   AF-A0ABC8SZE1-F1
#
_cell.length_a   1.000
_cell.length_b   1.000
_cell.length_c   1.000
_cell.angle_alpha   90.00
_cell.angle_beta   90.00
_cell.angle_gamma   90.00
#
_symmetry.space_group_name_H-M   'P 1'
#
loop_
_entity.id
_entity.type
_entity.pdbx_description
1 polymer ?
#
loop_
_entity_poly.entity_id
_entity_poly.type
_entity_poly.pdbx_seq_one_letter_code
_entity_poly.pdbx_strand_id
1 'polypeptide(L)'
;MKGENSYSHHLDSDVGVSVVDRFTFYTLAFFERLNMYDNASLSSLFSSYNPNLLLSTAYYRTNLYQRLLEEVPVTNFFGSVMETIHTDSAYRALSGKDSSRAKIKTSLDPSAVQDLQRTLVSSTVQKRIGDSNSRDQQATCPFTHAWVTIKEMIGKFEDVDSLVNYGLVMMLLLVAASTQLSW
;
A
#
# COMPACT_ATOMS: atom_id res chain seq x y z
N MET A 1 2.90 16.49 33.92
CA MET A 1 4.25 16.49 33.32
C MET A 1 4.13 17.12 31.93
N LYS A 2 4.55 18.37 31.81
CA LYS A 2 4.75 19.09 30.54
C LYS A 2 6.09 19.81 30.72
N GLY A 3 6.98 19.75 29.73
CA GLY A 3 8.28 20.44 29.82
C GLY A 3 9.48 19.69 29.24
N GLU A 4 9.30 18.54 28.60
CA GLU A 4 10.37 17.84 27.87
C GLU A 4 10.26 18.09 26.37
N ASN A 5 11.41 18.16 25.69
CA ASN A 5 11.50 18.36 24.25
C ASN A 5 11.60 17.01 23.52
N SER A 6 11.15 16.99 22.26
CA SER A 6 11.53 15.92 21.31
C SER A 6 12.94 16.20 20.78
N TYR A 7 13.71 15.13 20.53
CA TYR A 7 15.10 15.22 20.08
C TYR A 7 15.30 14.49 18.75
N SER A 8 16.24 14.98 17.93
CA SER A 8 16.66 14.34 16.69
C SER A 8 17.51 13.08 16.91
N HIS A 9 17.53 12.16 15.93
CA HIS A 9 18.29 10.90 15.98
C HIS A 9 19.43 10.82 14.94
N HIS A 10 19.12 10.89 13.64
CA HIS A 10 20.12 10.76 12.56
C HIS A 10 20.50 12.14 12.02
N LEU A 11 21.75 12.55 12.24
CA LEU A 11 22.35 13.73 11.62
C LEU A 11 23.01 13.31 10.30
N ASP A 12 22.57 13.88 9.18
CA ASP A 12 23.23 13.71 7.89
C ASP A 12 24.26 14.83 7.72
N SER A 13 25.54 14.48 7.62
CA SER A 13 26.63 15.45 7.48
C SER A 13 26.69 16.11 6.11
N ASP A 14 26.20 15.42 5.09
CA ASP A 14 26.26 15.91 3.71
C ASP A 14 25.16 16.95 3.47
N VAL A 15 24.00 16.76 4.11
CA VAL A 15 22.89 17.73 4.11
C VAL A 15 23.01 18.76 5.25
N GLY A 16 23.69 18.41 6.34
CA GLY A 16 23.89 19.27 7.51
C GLY A 16 22.65 19.40 8.42
N VAL A 17 21.67 18.51 8.27
CA VAL A 17 20.41 18.52 9.05
C VAL A 17 20.10 17.14 9.60
N SER A 18 19.28 17.09 10.66
CA SER A 18 18.73 15.84 11.12
C SER A 18 17.57 15.38 10.23
N VAL A 19 17.56 14.10 9.90
CA VAL A 19 16.57 13.52 8.98
C VAL A 19 15.30 13.08 9.72
N VAL A 20 15.43 12.67 11.00
CA VAL A 20 14.33 12.11 11.78
C VAL A 20 14.48 12.36 13.28
N ASP A 21 13.34 12.49 13.95
CA ASP A 21 13.23 12.56 15.41
C ASP A 21 13.25 11.19 16.07
N ARG A 22 13.75 11.11 17.30
CA ARG A 22 13.86 9.86 18.07
C ARG A 22 12.51 9.19 18.29
N PHE A 23 11.48 9.95 18.63
CA PHE A 23 10.13 9.43 18.79
C PHE A 23 9.70 8.70 17.51
N THR A 24 9.74 9.40 16.38
CA THR A 24 9.37 8.85 15.07
C THR A 24 10.23 7.64 14.70
N PHE A 25 11.55 7.72 14.90
CA PHE A 25 12.47 6.64 14.57
C PHE A 25 12.11 5.34 15.30
N TYR A 26 11.93 5.38 16.63
CA TYR A 26 11.60 4.18 17.40
C TYR A 26 10.16 3.69 17.16
N THR A 27 9.21 4.58 16.85
CA THR A 27 7.88 4.18 16.40
C THR A 27 7.95 3.40 15.08
N LEU A 28 8.71 3.89 14.10
CA LEU A 28 8.90 3.20 12.81
C LEU A 28 9.65 1.88 12.99
N ALA A 29 10.70 1.86 13.79
CA ALA A 29 11.46 0.63 14.09
C ALA A 29 10.61 -0.47 14.75
N PHE A 30 9.55 -0.10 15.48
CA PHE A 30 8.55 -1.05 15.97
C PHE A 30 7.71 -1.61 14.82
N PHE A 31 7.19 -0.75 13.95
CA PHE A 31 6.35 -1.16 12.81
C PHE A 31 7.11 -1.95 11.75
N GLU A 32 8.39 -1.68 11.52
CA GLU A 32 9.24 -2.43 10.58
C GLU A 32 9.38 -3.91 10.94
N ARG A 33 9.17 -4.26 12.22
CA ARG A 33 9.22 -5.65 12.70
C ARG A 33 7.87 -6.36 12.61
N LEU A 34 6.81 -5.63 12.28
CA LEU A 34 5.44 -6.15 12.24
C LEU A 34 5.00 -6.45 10.82
N ASN A 35 4.29 -7.56 10.67
CA ASN A 35 3.56 -7.92 9.47
C ASN A 35 2.07 -7.52 9.58
N MET A 36 1.39 -7.48 8.43
CA MET A 36 -0.04 -7.14 8.36
C MET A 36 -0.95 -8.13 9.12
N TYR A 37 -0.47 -9.34 9.39
CA TYR A 37 -1.18 -10.40 10.11
C TYR A 37 -0.80 -10.47 11.59
N ASP A 38 0.08 -9.59 12.06
CA ASP A 38 0.53 -9.61 13.45
C ASP A 38 -0.52 -8.98 14.37
N ASN A 39 -0.74 -9.63 15.51
CA ASN A 39 -1.70 -9.21 16.52
C ASN A 39 -1.05 -8.35 17.62
N ALA A 40 -0.01 -7.59 17.29
CA ALA A 40 0.63 -6.68 18.24
C ALA A 40 -0.38 -5.61 18.67
N SER A 41 -0.52 -5.40 19.98
CA SER A 41 -1.51 -4.47 20.53
C SER A 41 -0.98 -3.05 20.64
N LEU A 42 -1.86 -2.06 20.78
CA LEU A 42 -1.48 -0.68 21.08
C LEU A 42 -0.67 -0.60 22.37
N SER A 43 -0.99 -1.43 23.36
CA SER A 43 -0.21 -1.54 24.60
C SER A 43 1.23 -1.94 24.30
N SER A 44 1.46 -2.92 23.42
CA SER A 44 2.80 -3.32 22.98
C SER A 44 3.59 -2.19 22.31
N LEU A 45 2.93 -1.38 21.47
CA LEU A 45 3.57 -0.19 20.86
C LEU A 45 4.01 0.79 21.95
N PHE A 46 3.14 1.14 22.89
CA PHE A 46 3.48 2.12 23.92
C PHE A 46 4.52 1.62 24.91
N SER A 47 4.50 0.32 25.25
CA SER A 47 5.52 -0.32 26.07
C SER A 47 6.88 -0.44 25.38
N SER A 48 6.94 -0.31 24.05
CA SER A 48 8.22 -0.34 23.31
C SER A 48 9.07 0.92 23.51
N TYR A 49 8.47 2.02 23.97
CA TYR A 49 9.17 3.28 24.15
C TYR A 49 10.09 3.25 25.38
N ASN A 50 11.38 3.49 25.15
CA ASN A 50 12.39 3.58 26.20
C ASN A 50 12.85 5.04 26.36
N PRO A 51 12.65 5.67 27.55
CA PRO A 51 13.03 7.07 27.78
C PRO A 51 14.52 7.37 27.53
N ASN A 52 15.41 6.40 27.77
CA ASN A 52 16.85 6.58 27.54
C ASN A 52 17.18 6.68 26.04
N LEU A 53 16.44 5.96 25.20
CA LEU A 53 16.61 6.00 23.75
C LEU A 53 15.97 7.26 23.15
N LEU A 54 14.80 7.65 23.70
CA LEU A 54 14.04 8.82 23.29
C LEU A 54 14.61 10.15 23.80
N LEU A 55 15.43 10.12 24.86
CA LEU A 55 15.85 11.31 25.62
C LEU A 55 14.67 12.17 26.12
N SER A 56 13.50 11.56 26.19
CA SER A 56 12.23 12.17 26.55
C SER A 56 11.23 11.08 26.95
N THR A 57 10.18 11.47 27.67
CA THR A 57 9.14 10.56 28.13
C THR A 57 7.93 10.60 27.20
N ALA A 58 7.73 9.54 26.42
CA ALA A 58 6.52 9.38 25.61
C ALA A 58 5.31 9.14 26.52
N TYR A 59 4.20 9.84 26.26
CA TYR A 59 2.97 9.73 27.03
C TYR A 59 1.77 9.50 26.11
N TYR A 60 0.89 8.58 26.49
CA TYR A 60 -0.36 8.29 25.80
C TYR A 60 -1.54 8.49 26.76
N ARG A 61 -2.72 8.77 26.19
CA ARG A 61 -3.95 9.01 26.95
C ARG A 61 -5.02 8.01 26.53
N THR A 62 -5.72 7.47 27.51
CA THR A 62 -6.81 6.50 27.31
C THR A 62 -8.19 7.07 27.64
N ASN A 63 -8.28 8.30 28.14
CA ASN A 63 -9.54 8.89 28.61
C ASN A 63 -10.61 9.06 27.51
N LEU A 64 -10.21 9.08 26.24
CA LEU A 64 -11.12 9.17 25.08
C LEU A 64 -11.28 7.84 24.34
N TYR A 65 -10.65 6.77 24.81
CA TYR A 65 -10.63 5.48 24.14
C TYR A 65 -11.13 4.39 25.09
N GLN A 66 -12.34 3.90 24.83
CA GLN A 66 -13.06 3.03 25.77
C GLN A 66 -12.54 1.60 25.83
N ARG A 67 -11.83 1.13 24.79
CA ARG A 67 -11.32 -0.24 24.71
C ARG A 67 -9.98 -0.36 25.42
N LEU A 68 -9.72 -1.55 25.99
CA LEU A 68 -8.42 -1.87 26.58
C LEU A 68 -7.36 -1.91 25.48
N LEU A 69 -6.20 -1.31 25.73
CA LEU A 69 -5.14 -1.17 24.73
C LEU A 69 -4.47 -2.50 24.41
N GLU A 70 -4.56 -3.45 25.34
CA GLU A 70 -4.05 -4.82 25.22
C GLU A 70 -4.83 -5.64 24.19
N GLU A 71 -6.13 -5.33 24.04
CA GLU A 71 -7.04 -6.06 23.15
C GLU A 71 -7.12 -5.46 21.74
N VAL A 72 -6.48 -4.30 21.54
CA VAL A 72 -6.63 -3.52 20.31
C VAL A 72 -5.36 -3.64 19.50
N PRO A 73 -5.39 -4.36 18.36
CA PRO A 73 -4.26 -4.44 17.44
C PRO A 73 -3.85 -3.06 16.92
N VAL A 74 -2.55 -2.84 16.76
CA VAL A 74 -2.01 -1.64 16.11
C VAL A 74 -2.50 -1.50 14.66
N THR A 75 -2.77 -2.63 14.00
CA THR A 75 -3.30 -2.68 12.63
C THR A 75 -4.69 -2.05 12.50
N ASN A 76 -5.47 -1.94 13.58
CA ASN A 76 -6.74 -1.20 13.52
C ASN A 76 -6.56 0.30 13.24
N PHE A 77 -5.38 0.86 13.51
CA PHE A 77 -5.06 2.27 13.31
C PHE A 77 -4.06 2.49 12.17
N PHE A 78 -3.07 1.62 12.08
CA PHE A 78 -1.92 1.78 11.19
C PHE A 78 -1.85 0.74 10.07
N GLY A 79 -2.78 -0.23 10.07
CA GLY A 79 -2.91 -1.24 9.02
C GLY A 79 -4.15 -0.97 8.17
N SER A 80 -4.00 -1.01 6.85
CA SER A 80 -5.15 -1.15 5.95
C SER A 80 -5.06 -2.51 5.30
N VAL A 81 -5.94 -3.43 5.69
CA VAL A 81 -6.20 -4.64 4.91
C VAL A 81 -7.48 -4.36 4.15
N MET A 82 -7.37 -3.70 2.99
CA MET A 82 -8.51 -3.53 2.10
C MET A 82 -8.67 -4.80 1.28
N GLU A 83 -9.71 -5.57 1.58
CA GLU A 83 -10.13 -6.69 0.74
C GLU A 83 -10.53 -6.13 -0.62
N THR A 84 -9.71 -6.39 -1.64
CA THR A 84 -10.00 -5.94 -2.99
C THR A 84 -10.87 -6.99 -3.66
N ILE A 85 -12.13 -6.66 -3.90
CA ILE A 85 -13.03 -7.49 -4.69
C ILE A 85 -12.79 -7.17 -6.16
N HIS A 86 -12.50 -8.18 -6.97
CA HIS A 86 -12.44 -8.00 -8.41
C HIS A 86 -13.85 -7.75 -8.96
N THR A 87 -14.03 -6.65 -9.71
CA THR A 87 -15.24 -6.44 -10.50
C THR A 87 -15.07 -7.08 -11.87
N ASP A 88 -16.02 -7.92 -12.28
CA ASP A 88 -15.98 -8.60 -13.59
C ASP A 88 -16.16 -7.64 -14.77
N SER A 89 -16.57 -6.40 -14.51
CA SER A 89 -16.75 -5.38 -15.54
C SER A 89 -16.26 -4.01 -15.09
N ALA A 90 -15.79 -3.21 -16.04
CA ALA A 90 -15.45 -1.82 -15.81
C ALA A 90 -16.70 -1.05 -15.36
N TYR A 91 -16.55 -0.22 -14.33
CA TYR A 91 -17.60 0.72 -13.94
C TYR A 91 -18.04 1.52 -15.18
N ARG A 92 -19.35 1.54 -15.43
CA ARG A 92 -19.95 2.40 -16.45
C ARG A 92 -19.65 3.85 -16.08
N ALA A 93 -18.54 4.39 -16.59
CA ALA A 93 -18.32 5.82 -16.60
C ALA A 93 -19.58 6.43 -17.23
N LEU A 94 -20.17 7.42 -16.57
CA LEU A 94 -21.30 8.16 -17.12
C LEU A 94 -20.84 8.73 -18.46
N SER A 95 -21.14 8.01 -19.53
CA SER A 95 -20.87 8.40 -20.90
C SER A 95 -21.72 9.62 -21.14
N GLY A 96 -21.12 10.80 -20.98
CA GLY A 96 -21.75 12.09 -21.20
C GLY A 96 -22.30 12.16 -22.61
N LYS A 97 -23.54 11.71 -22.79
CA LYS A 97 -24.29 11.84 -24.02
C LYS A 97 -25.66 12.37 -23.66
N ASP A 98 -25.67 13.67 -23.39
CA ASP A 98 -26.81 14.52 -23.72
C ASP A 98 -26.26 15.86 -24.25
N SER A 99 -25.86 15.82 -25.52
CA SER A 99 -25.86 17.01 -26.37
C SER A 99 -27.32 17.31 -26.72
N SER A 100 -28.07 17.87 -25.78
CA SER A 100 -29.34 18.51 -26.04
C SER A 100 -29.30 19.88 -25.37
N ARG A 101 -29.29 20.89 -26.23
CA ARG A 101 -29.23 22.33 -25.94
C ARG A 101 -30.39 22.74 -25.03
N ALA A 102 -30.24 22.54 -23.72
CA ALA A 102 -31.10 23.16 -22.72
C ALA A 102 -30.56 24.56 -22.44
N LYS A 103 -31.32 25.57 -22.87
CA LYS A 103 -31.05 26.99 -22.64
C LYS A 103 -31.03 27.25 -21.13
N ILE A 104 -29.83 27.38 -20.56
CA ILE A 104 -29.64 27.81 -19.18
C ILE A 104 -30.15 29.25 -19.06
N LYS A 105 -31.35 29.43 -18.50
CA LYS A 105 -31.72 30.66 -17.81
C LYS A 105 -31.21 30.50 -16.39
N THR A 106 -30.17 31.25 -16.07
CA THR A 106 -29.63 31.41 -14.72
C THR A 106 -30.68 32.07 -13.85
N SER A 107 -31.30 31.33 -12.93
CA SER A 107 -31.97 31.88 -11.76
C SER A 107 -31.43 31.16 -10.54
N LEU A 108 -30.63 31.89 -9.78
CA LEU A 108 -30.14 31.54 -8.45
C LEU A 108 -31.32 31.46 -7.48
N ASP A 109 -31.46 30.35 -6.76
CA ASP A 109 -31.99 30.36 -5.40
C ASP A 109 -31.43 29.15 -4.60
N PRO A 110 -30.79 29.34 -3.44
CA PRO A 110 -30.21 28.28 -2.65
C PRO A 110 -31.13 27.87 -1.49
N SER A 111 -31.88 26.78 -1.64
CA SER A 111 -32.40 26.04 -0.49
C SER A 111 -32.78 24.60 -0.85
N ALA A 112 -32.68 23.70 0.13
CA ALA A 112 -33.03 22.26 0.11
C ALA A 112 -31.89 21.28 -0.27
N VAL A 113 -30.89 21.17 0.61
CA VAL A 113 -30.06 19.96 0.76
C VAL A 113 -30.33 19.37 2.13
N GLN A 114 -31.42 18.61 2.26
CA GLN A 114 -31.62 17.55 3.26
C GLN A 114 -32.61 16.54 2.65
N ASP A 115 -32.44 15.26 2.97
CA ASP A 115 -33.25 14.10 2.54
C ASP A 115 -32.94 13.47 1.18
N LEU A 116 -31.84 12.69 1.13
CA LEU A 116 -31.90 11.36 0.50
C LEU A 116 -30.86 10.38 1.06
N GLN A 117 -30.88 10.16 2.38
CA GLN A 117 -30.16 9.03 3.00
C GLN A 117 -31.13 8.21 3.84
N ARG A 118 -32.03 7.51 3.15
CA ARG A 118 -32.80 6.34 3.60
C ARG A 118 -33.75 6.02 2.46
N THR A 119 -33.39 5.07 1.62
CA THR A 119 -34.28 4.09 0.94
C THR A 119 -33.43 3.38 -0.11
N LEU A 120 -33.19 2.08 0.11
CA LEU A 120 -32.88 0.99 -0.83
C LEU A 120 -31.98 -0.06 -0.16
N VAL A 121 -32.40 -0.47 1.04
CA VAL A 121 -32.39 -1.89 1.37
C VAL A 121 -33.62 -2.49 0.70
N SER A 122 -33.45 -3.65 0.07
CA SER A 122 -34.47 -4.50 -0.57
C SER A 122 -34.70 -4.25 -2.06
N SER A 123 -34.05 -5.08 -2.88
CA SER A 123 -34.74 -5.84 -3.93
C SER A 123 -33.86 -6.99 -4.41
N THR A 124 -33.93 -8.09 -3.67
CA THR A 124 -33.63 -9.42 -4.18
C THR A 124 -34.63 -9.74 -5.29
N VAL A 125 -34.19 -9.78 -6.56
CA VAL A 125 -34.96 -10.40 -7.64
C VAL A 125 -34.07 -11.40 -8.37
N GLN A 126 -34.39 -12.65 -8.05
CA GLN A 126 -34.09 -13.87 -8.79
C GLN A 126 -34.45 -13.72 -10.28
N LYS A 127 -33.51 -13.95 -11.21
CA LYS A 127 -33.85 -14.44 -12.54
C LYS A 127 -32.84 -15.47 -13.03
N ARG A 128 -33.37 -16.69 -13.22
CA ARG A 128 -32.74 -17.86 -13.80
C ARG A 128 -32.62 -17.76 -15.33
N ILE A 129 -31.54 -18.40 -15.81
CA ILE A 129 -31.35 -19.14 -17.08
C ILE A 129 -31.27 -18.32 -18.37
N GLY A 130 -30.14 -18.51 -19.07
CA GLY A 130 -29.93 -18.15 -20.46
C GLY A 130 -28.53 -18.58 -20.90
N ASP A 131 -28.33 -19.89 -21.06
CA ASP A 131 -27.14 -20.47 -21.69
C ASP A 131 -27.12 -20.09 -23.17
N SER A 132 -26.03 -19.48 -23.65
CA SER A 132 -25.75 -19.34 -25.07
C SER A 132 -24.26 -19.22 -25.33
N ASN A 133 -23.71 -20.30 -25.86
CA ASN A 133 -22.44 -20.36 -26.57
C ASN A 133 -22.45 -19.41 -27.78
N SER A 134 -21.52 -18.45 -27.84
CA SER A 134 -21.11 -17.87 -29.12
C SER A 134 -19.75 -17.18 -29.03
N ARG A 135 -18.72 -17.95 -29.41
CA ARG A 135 -17.66 -17.64 -30.39
C ARG A 135 -16.97 -16.27 -30.27
N ASP A 136 -15.75 -16.35 -29.78
CA ASP A 136 -14.53 -15.73 -30.31
C ASP A 136 -14.73 -14.73 -31.45
N GLN A 137 -14.58 -13.45 -31.12
CA GLN A 137 -14.05 -12.46 -32.06
C GLN A 137 -12.93 -11.71 -31.34
N GLN A 138 -11.76 -12.35 -31.37
CA GLN A 138 -10.50 -11.82 -30.88
C GLN A 138 -10.01 -10.76 -31.87
N ALA A 139 -10.33 -9.49 -31.60
CA ALA A 139 -9.74 -8.37 -32.32
C ALA A 139 -8.24 -8.29 -31.99
N THR A 140 -7.44 -8.52 -33.02
CA THR A 140 -5.97 -8.57 -33.00
C THR A 140 -5.38 -7.20 -32.65
N CYS A 141 -4.92 -7.03 -31.42
CA CYS A 141 -4.13 -5.87 -31.01
C CYS A 141 -2.63 -6.19 -31.15
N PRO A 142 -1.82 -5.37 -31.85
CA PRO A 142 -0.39 -5.64 -32.08
C PRO A 142 0.44 -5.72 -30.79
N PHE A 143 -0.10 -5.21 -29.68
CA PHE A 143 0.55 -5.23 -28.37
C PHE A 143 0.42 -6.57 -27.64
N THR A 144 -0.59 -7.40 -27.92
CA THR A 144 -0.73 -8.71 -27.24
C THR A 144 0.28 -9.72 -27.80
N HIS A 145 0.64 -9.64 -29.08
CA HIS A 145 1.65 -10.50 -29.68
C HIS A 145 3.04 -10.27 -29.04
N ALA A 146 3.41 -9.03 -28.78
CA ALA A 146 4.69 -8.68 -28.17
C ALA A 146 4.83 -9.25 -26.75
N TRP A 147 3.76 -9.18 -25.94
CA TRP A 147 3.75 -9.73 -24.58
C TRP A 147 3.78 -11.26 -24.55
N VAL A 148 3.17 -11.94 -25.53
CA VAL A 148 3.27 -13.40 -25.66
C VAL A 148 4.69 -13.82 -26.02
N THR A 149 5.36 -13.12 -26.95
CA THR A 149 6.75 -13.41 -27.33
C THR A 149 7.74 -13.14 -26.19
N ILE A 150 7.54 -12.06 -25.41
CA ILE A 150 8.39 -11.75 -24.25
C ILE A 150 8.21 -12.81 -23.15
N LYS A 151 6.98 -13.28 -22.92
CA LYS A 151 6.69 -14.33 -21.94
C LYS A 151 7.24 -15.70 -22.35
N GLU A 152 7.34 -15.97 -23.65
CA GLU A 152 7.96 -17.19 -24.18
C GLU A 152 9.50 -17.13 -24.11
N MET A 153 10.08 -15.93 -24.23
CA MET A 153 11.52 -15.72 -24.09
C MET A 153 12.00 -15.77 -22.62
N ILE A 154 11.17 -15.35 -21.67
CA ILE A 154 11.48 -15.41 -20.24
C ILE A 154 11.38 -16.84 -19.69
N GLY A 155 10.45 -17.67 -20.22
CA GLY A 155 10.34 -19.09 -19.86
C GLY A 155 11.51 -19.97 -20.34
N LYS A 156 12.41 -19.43 -21.17
CA LYS A 156 13.64 -20.10 -21.62
C LYS A 156 14.84 -19.87 -20.69
N PHE A 157 14.75 -18.93 -19.74
CA PHE A 157 15.82 -18.59 -18.81
C PHE A 157 15.46 -19.03 -17.39
N GLU A 158 15.15 -20.31 -17.23
CA GLU A 158 15.01 -20.94 -15.92
C GLU A 158 16.10 -22.01 -15.78
N ASP A 159 17.31 -21.53 -15.53
CA ASP A 159 18.34 -22.31 -14.86
C ASP A 159 19.12 -21.39 -13.91
N VAL A 160 18.41 -20.99 -12.85
CA VAL A 160 18.90 -20.12 -11.77
C VAL A 160 20.15 -20.71 -11.09
N ASP A 161 20.29 -22.04 -11.09
CA ASP A 161 21.46 -22.73 -10.54
C ASP A 161 22.71 -22.49 -11.41
N SER A 162 22.55 -22.36 -12.72
CA SER A 162 23.64 -22.03 -13.65
C SER A 162 24.06 -20.56 -13.51
N LEU A 163 23.10 -19.63 -13.40
CA LEU A 163 23.38 -18.19 -13.27
C LEU A 163 24.18 -17.86 -12.00
N VAL A 164 23.79 -18.44 -10.87
CA VAL A 164 24.48 -18.24 -9.58
C VAL A 164 25.88 -18.85 -9.62
N ASN A 165 26.04 -20.04 -10.20
CA ASN A 165 27.33 -20.71 -10.29
C ASN A 165 28.31 -19.95 -11.21
N TYR A 166 27.87 -19.51 -12.40
CA TYR A 166 28.70 -18.68 -13.28
C TYR A 166 29.02 -17.31 -12.68
N GLY A 167 28.09 -16.70 -11.94
CA GLY A 167 28.34 -15.46 -11.21
C GLY A 167 29.44 -15.59 -10.15
N LEU A 168 29.43 -16.69 -9.40
CA LEU A 168 30.41 -16.98 -8.35
C LEU A 168 31.79 -17.29 -8.95
N VAL A 169 31.84 -18.05 -10.05
CA VAL A 169 33.08 -18.31 -10.80
C VAL A 169 33.66 -17.03 -11.37
N MET A 170 32.84 -16.15 -11.96
CA MET A 170 33.29 -14.87 -12.51
C MET A 170 33.81 -13.92 -11.43
N MET A 171 33.16 -13.88 -10.26
CA MET A 171 33.65 -13.11 -9.11
C MET A 171 35.03 -13.60 -8.62
N LEU A 172 35.23 -14.92 -8.54
CA LEU A 172 36.53 -15.50 -8.18
C LEU A 172 37.62 -15.19 -9.22
N LEU A 173 37.28 -15.23 -10.50
CA LEU A 173 38.21 -14.90 -11.59
C LEU A 173 38.61 -13.42 -11.58
N LEU A 174 37.68 -12.52 -11.27
CA LEU A 174 37.94 -11.08 -11.09
C LEU A 174 38.85 -10.79 -9.89
N VAL A 175 38.64 -11.50 -8.77
CA VAL A 175 39.51 -11.38 -7.58
C VAL A 175 40.91 -11.93 -7.85
N ALA A 176 41.03 -13.04 -8.59
CA ALA A 176 42.33 -13.57 -8.99
C ALA A 176 43.07 -12.64 -9.98
N ALA A 177 42.35 -12.03 -10.93
CA ALA A 177 42.94 -11.08 -11.87
C ALA A 177 43.39 -9.77 -11.18
N SER A 178 42.64 -9.28 -10.19
CA SER A 178 42.99 -8.05 -9.47
C SER A 178 44.22 -8.21 -8.58
N THR A 179 44.47 -9.41 -8.05
CA THR A 179 45.67 -9.71 -7.26
C THR A 179 46.95 -9.83 -8.12
N GLN A 180 46.82 -10.22 -9.39
CA GLN A 180 47.93 -10.27 -10.36
C GLN A 180 48.31 -8.90 -10.95
N LEU A 181 47.42 -7.91 -10.89
CA LEU A 181 47.69 -6.55 -11.35
C LEU A 181 48.29 -5.65 -10.25
N SER A 182 48.43 -6.18 -9.02
CA SER A 182 48.97 -5.44 -7.86
C SER A 182 50.43 -5.78 -7.57
N TRP A 183 51.14 -6.47 -8.47
CA TRP A 183 52.58 -6.75 -8.39
C TRP A 183 53.33 -6.26 -9.64
#